data_AF-A0A933X9R9-F1
#
_entry.id   AF-A0A933X9R9-F1
#
_cell.length_a   1.000
_cell.length_b   1.000
_cell.length_c   1.000
_cell.angle_alpha   90.00
_cell.angle_beta   90.00
_cell.angle_gamma   90.00
#
_symmetry.space_group_name_H-M   'P 1'
#
loop_
_entity.id
_entity.type
_entity.pdbx_description
1 polymer ?
#
loop_
_entity_poly.entity_id
_entity_poly.type
_entity_poly.pdbx_seq_one_letter_code
_entity_poly.pdbx_strand_id
1 'polypeptide(L)'
;MQDSKFHRKGFTLLELLIVIAIIAILSIALVFMLNPAETLRKARDAQRISDLKTVKTALGVMLTATTTPSLDNTFGSTAAAVCLSKGDGTGSGALGAKVAYSAYPAPTAGVTATPGSDAVTSATFAAAGYTASSAANLGLVNGNGWIHVNLKALIGGTPISSFPTDPVNSVTATVVATDLVYRYACQNGASVASGKPAFVFEIDTVLESTAYGAGGTDDKAAKDGGDNSSMYEAGNSLNLLPTSGAF
;
A
#
# COMPACT_ATOMS: atom_id res chain seq x y z
N MET A 1 -24.27 14.56 69.36
CA MET A 1 -23.83 14.13 68.02
C MET A 1 -23.58 12.63 68.08
N GLN A 2 -24.46 11.81 67.50
CA GLN A 2 -24.24 10.37 67.40
C GLN A 2 -23.42 10.08 66.14
N ASP A 3 -22.20 9.60 66.32
CA ASP A 3 -21.35 9.08 65.25
C ASP A 3 -21.93 7.76 64.72
N SER A 4 -22.44 7.76 63.51
CA SER A 4 -22.90 6.56 62.81
C SER A 4 -21.70 5.77 62.31
N LYS A 5 -21.30 4.73 63.05
CA LYS A 5 -20.30 3.74 62.61
C LYS A 5 -20.82 2.98 61.38
N PHE A 6 -20.28 3.31 60.21
CA PHE A 6 -20.45 2.51 58.99
C PHE A 6 -19.77 1.14 59.17
N HIS A 7 -20.59 0.09 59.27
CA HIS A 7 -20.11 -1.29 59.26
C HIS A 7 -19.55 -1.62 57.86
N ARG A 8 -18.22 -1.71 57.75
CA ARG A 8 -17.59 -2.21 56.54
C ARG A 8 -17.78 -3.73 56.49
N LYS A 9 -18.71 -4.18 55.65
CA LYS A 9 -18.85 -5.61 55.31
C LYS A 9 -17.57 -6.04 54.56
N GLY A 10 -16.84 -7.01 55.11
CA GLY A 10 -15.69 -7.62 54.44
C GLY A 10 -16.14 -8.65 53.41
N PHE A 11 -15.36 -8.82 52.34
CA PHE A 11 -15.56 -9.87 51.34
C PHE A 11 -15.36 -11.26 51.96
N THR A 12 -16.20 -12.23 51.61
CA THR A 12 -16.02 -13.63 52.01
C THR A 12 -15.05 -14.35 51.05
N LEU A 13 -14.31 -15.34 51.56
CA LEU A 13 -13.42 -16.16 50.72
C LEU A 13 -14.19 -16.94 49.64
N LEU A 14 -15.43 -17.34 49.95
CA LEU A 14 -16.30 -18.05 49.01
C LEU A 14 -16.70 -17.16 47.83
N GLU A 15 -17.04 -15.89 48.07
CA GLU A 15 -17.33 -14.94 47.00
C GLU A 15 -16.13 -14.76 46.07
N LEU A 16 -14.92 -14.61 46.62
CA LEU A 16 -13.72 -14.48 45.80
C LEU A 16 -13.46 -15.76 44.97
N LEU A 17 -13.68 -16.94 45.54
CA LEU A 17 -13.51 -18.22 44.86
C LEU A 17 -14.50 -18.39 43.69
N ILE A 18 -15.76 -18.03 43.88
CA ILE A 18 -16.77 -18.10 42.82
C ILE A 18 -16.42 -17.11 41.69
N VAL A 19 -15.94 -15.92 42.02
CA VAL A 19 -15.56 -14.90 41.02
C VAL A 19 -14.41 -15.38 40.15
N ILE A 20 -13.33 -15.92 40.73
CA ILE A 20 -12.21 -16.42 39.92
C ILE A 20 -12.61 -17.62 39.06
N ALA A 21 -13.52 -18.47 39.53
CA ALA A 21 -14.04 -19.61 38.76
C ALA A 21 -14.87 -19.14 37.55
N ILE A 22 -15.75 -18.14 37.75
CA ILE A 22 -16.55 -17.57 36.65
C ILE A 22 -15.64 -16.85 35.64
N ILE A 23 -14.68 -16.06 36.09
CA ILE A 23 -13.73 -15.37 35.20
C ILE A 23 -12.94 -16.38 34.37
N ALA A 24 -12.49 -17.50 34.94
CA ALA A 24 -11.75 -18.51 34.19
C ALA A 24 -12.59 -19.12 33.05
N ILE A 25 -13.87 -19.42 33.30
CA ILE A 25 -14.77 -20.00 32.28
C ILE A 25 -15.08 -18.98 31.18
N LEU A 26 -15.42 -17.73 31.55
CA LEU A 26 -15.74 -16.68 30.59
C LEU A 26 -14.54 -16.30 29.72
N SER A 27 -13.33 -16.33 30.29
CA SER A 27 -12.11 -15.97 29.59
C SER A 27 -11.78 -16.93 28.44
N ILE A 28 -12.04 -18.24 28.62
CA ILE A 28 -11.83 -19.24 27.55
C ILE A 28 -12.80 -18.99 26.39
N ALA A 29 -14.09 -18.77 26.68
CA ALA A 29 -15.11 -18.52 25.66
C ALA A 29 -14.82 -17.26 24.82
N LEU A 30 -14.31 -16.19 25.45
CA LEU A 30 -14.01 -14.93 24.79
C LEU A 30 -12.92 -15.05 23.71
N VAL A 31 -11.88 -15.86 23.97
CA VAL A 31 -10.76 -16.03 23.02
C VAL A 31 -11.22 -16.72 21.73
N PHE A 32 -12.09 -17.72 21.83
CA PHE A 32 -12.67 -18.39 20.66
C PHE A 32 -13.59 -17.46 19.87
N MET A 33 -14.32 -16.57 20.54
CA MET A 33 -15.29 -15.68 19.91
C MET A 33 -14.63 -14.48 19.20
N LEU A 34 -13.50 -13.97 19.71
CA LEU A 34 -12.88 -12.74 19.20
C LEU A 34 -11.84 -12.95 18.08
N ASN A 35 -11.41 -14.18 17.80
CA ASN A 35 -10.30 -14.48 16.87
C ASN A 35 -9.22 -13.38 16.87
N PRO A 36 -8.41 -13.26 17.94
CA PRO A 36 -7.52 -12.12 18.13
C PRO A 36 -6.52 -11.93 16.98
N ALA A 37 -6.11 -13.02 16.33
CA ALA A 37 -5.26 -12.96 15.15
C ALA A 37 -5.93 -12.20 13.99
N GLU A 38 -7.20 -12.47 13.71
CA GLU A 38 -7.96 -11.76 12.66
C GLU A 38 -8.18 -10.28 13.02
N THR A 39 -8.39 -9.97 14.30
CA THR A 39 -8.50 -8.57 14.74
C THR A 39 -7.20 -7.79 14.49
N LEU A 40 -6.05 -8.41 14.73
CA LEU A 40 -4.75 -7.83 14.40
C LEU A 40 -4.54 -7.68 12.89
N ARG A 41 -4.97 -8.65 12.07
CA ARG A 41 -4.95 -8.55 10.59
C ARG A 41 -5.79 -7.37 10.11
N LYS A 42 -7.02 -7.22 10.63
CA LYS A 42 -7.91 -6.07 10.33
C LYS A 42 -7.29 -4.73 10.71
N ALA A 43 -6.61 -4.66 11.85
CA ALA A 43 -5.92 -3.45 12.28
C ALA A 43 -4.77 -3.07 11.33
N ARG A 44 -3.97 -4.06 10.89
CA ARG A 44 -2.93 -3.85 9.87
C ARG A 44 -3.52 -3.45 8.53
N ASP A 45 -4.61 -4.06 8.09
CA ASP A 45 -5.27 -3.70 6.84
C ASP A 45 -5.86 -2.29 6.87
N ALA A 46 -6.44 -1.88 8.00
CA ALA A 46 -6.89 -0.50 8.19
C ALA A 46 -5.71 0.48 8.07
N GLN A 47 -4.53 0.12 8.59
CA GLN A 47 -3.30 0.88 8.39
C GLN A 47 -2.92 0.92 6.90
N ARG A 48 -2.92 -0.23 6.18
CA ARG A 48 -2.60 -0.31 4.73
C ARG A 48 -3.48 0.61 3.90
N ILE A 49 -4.80 0.57 4.12
CA ILE A 49 -5.76 1.42 3.41
C ILE A 49 -5.50 2.90 3.71
N SER A 50 -5.22 3.25 4.97
CA SER A 50 -4.90 4.61 5.40
C SER A 50 -3.58 5.12 4.78
N ASP A 51 -2.57 4.26 4.73
CA ASP A 51 -1.27 4.52 4.11
C ASP A 51 -1.42 4.84 2.62
N LEU A 52 -2.12 3.97 1.88
CA LEU A 52 -2.38 4.15 0.44
C LEU A 52 -3.16 5.44 0.16
N LYS A 53 -4.19 5.74 0.96
CA LYS A 53 -4.94 7.00 0.86
C LYS A 53 -4.05 8.22 1.10
N THR A 54 -3.16 8.13 2.09
CA THR A 54 -2.22 9.22 2.43
C THR A 54 -1.25 9.48 1.28
N VAL A 55 -0.67 8.42 0.69
CA VAL A 55 0.21 8.53 -0.48
C VAL A 55 -0.55 9.08 -1.69
N LYS A 56 -1.75 8.57 -1.98
CA LYS A 56 -2.62 9.08 -3.05
C LYS A 56 -2.86 10.58 -2.92
N THR A 57 -3.18 11.07 -1.72
CA THR A 57 -3.37 12.50 -1.48
C THR A 57 -2.06 13.28 -1.67
N ALA A 58 -0.93 12.79 -1.17
CA ALA A 58 0.37 13.44 -1.30
C ALA A 58 0.81 13.59 -2.77
N LEU A 59 0.67 12.53 -3.56
CA LEU A 59 0.95 12.55 -5.00
C LEU A 59 -0.06 13.42 -5.75
N GLY A 60 -1.33 13.41 -5.36
CA GLY A 60 -2.35 14.31 -5.90
C GLY A 60 -2.00 15.79 -5.73
N VAL A 61 -1.53 16.18 -4.53
CA VAL A 61 -1.04 17.56 -4.29
C VAL A 61 0.11 17.89 -5.25
N MET A 62 1.07 16.98 -5.43
CA MET A 62 2.20 17.20 -6.36
C MET A 62 1.74 17.47 -7.79
N LEU A 63 0.77 16.68 -8.29
CA LEU A 63 0.21 16.84 -9.63
C LEU A 63 -0.53 18.17 -9.81
N THR A 64 -1.13 18.71 -8.75
CA THR A 64 -1.84 20.01 -8.81
C THR A 64 -0.94 21.23 -8.57
N ALA A 65 0.13 21.07 -7.81
CA ALA A 65 1.00 22.18 -7.40
C ALA A 65 2.17 22.44 -8.36
N THR A 66 2.45 21.52 -9.29
CA THR A 66 3.60 21.59 -10.20
C THR A 66 3.13 21.70 -11.64
N THR A 67 3.69 22.63 -12.42
CA THR A 67 3.34 22.82 -13.84
C THR A 67 3.90 21.74 -14.75
N THR A 68 5.04 21.14 -14.37
CA THR A 68 5.69 20.01 -15.04
C THR A 68 5.95 18.90 -14.03
N PRO A 69 4.91 18.19 -13.57
CA PRO A 69 5.07 17.15 -12.55
C PRO A 69 5.90 15.97 -13.07
N SER A 70 6.56 15.26 -12.17
CA SER A 70 7.26 14.00 -12.45
C SER A 70 6.92 12.97 -11.38
N LEU A 71 6.44 11.81 -11.83
CA LEU A 71 6.07 10.68 -10.97
C LEU A 71 7.23 9.68 -10.73
N ASP A 72 8.42 9.97 -11.25
CA ASP A 72 9.59 9.10 -11.16
C ASP A 72 10.92 9.85 -11.01
N ASN A 73 10.94 11.14 -10.67
CA ASN A 73 12.19 11.92 -10.47
C ASN A 73 13.22 11.80 -11.62
N THR A 74 12.76 11.38 -12.80
CA THR A 74 13.60 11.00 -13.96
C THR A 74 13.12 11.69 -15.24
N PHE A 75 12.10 12.56 -15.16
CA PHE A 75 11.52 13.20 -16.34
C PHE A 75 12.58 14.00 -17.13
N GLY A 76 12.97 13.49 -18.31
CA GLY A 76 14.02 14.06 -19.16
C GLY A 76 15.43 13.45 -19.01
N SER A 77 15.60 12.39 -18.21
CA SER A 77 16.86 11.66 -18.04
C SER A 77 16.83 10.29 -18.72
N THR A 78 17.98 9.83 -19.23
CA THR A 78 18.17 8.49 -19.83
C THR A 78 18.38 7.37 -18.79
N ALA A 79 18.32 7.67 -17.49
CA ALA A 79 18.32 6.66 -16.44
C ALA A 79 17.05 5.79 -16.51
N ALA A 80 17.11 4.55 -16.00
CA ALA A 80 16.03 3.57 -16.06
C ALA A 80 14.71 4.19 -15.53
N ALA A 81 13.81 4.53 -16.45
CA ALA A 81 12.53 5.14 -16.13
C ALA A 81 11.76 4.25 -15.15
N VAL A 82 11.23 4.82 -14.06
CA VAL A 82 10.34 4.05 -13.16
C VAL A 82 8.93 4.10 -13.71
N CYS A 83 8.50 5.23 -14.28
CA CYS A 83 7.21 5.33 -14.94
C CYS A 83 7.23 4.78 -16.37
N LEU A 84 6.08 4.28 -16.78
CA LEU A 84 5.74 4.11 -18.18
C LEU A 84 5.82 5.46 -18.90
N SER A 85 6.33 5.43 -20.13
CA SER A 85 6.25 6.53 -21.09
C SER A 85 6.11 5.92 -22.48
N LYS A 86 5.38 6.58 -23.39
CA LYS A 86 5.51 6.27 -24.80
C LYS A 86 6.84 6.88 -25.24
N GLY A 87 7.80 6.04 -25.64
CA GLY A 87 8.93 6.53 -26.43
C GLY A 87 8.36 7.32 -27.60
N ASP A 88 8.72 8.61 -27.67
CA ASP A 88 8.48 9.70 -28.64
C ASP A 88 8.02 9.43 -30.10
N GLY A 89 7.33 8.33 -30.40
CA GLY A 89 6.94 7.93 -31.74
C GLY A 89 8.04 7.22 -32.53
N THR A 90 9.26 7.04 -32.00
CA THR A 90 10.34 6.32 -32.69
C THR A 90 10.52 4.89 -32.18
N GLY A 91 9.49 4.04 -32.38
CA GLY A 91 9.68 2.59 -32.46
C GLY A 91 10.37 1.86 -31.31
N SER A 92 10.39 2.40 -30.09
CA SER A 92 10.82 1.70 -28.89
C SER A 92 9.67 1.73 -27.88
N GLY A 93 9.09 0.56 -27.58
CA GLY A 93 8.23 0.39 -26.40
C GLY A 93 8.94 0.88 -25.15
N ALA A 94 8.23 1.12 -24.06
CA ALA A 94 8.81 1.58 -22.79
C ALA A 94 9.92 0.61 -22.30
N LEU A 95 11.16 0.80 -22.74
CA LEU A 95 12.29 -0.03 -22.35
C LEU A 95 12.70 0.42 -20.95
N GLY A 96 12.29 -0.34 -19.94
CA GLY A 96 12.84 -0.24 -18.58
C GLY A 96 11.94 0.33 -17.50
N ALA A 97 10.64 0.59 -17.76
CA ALA A 97 9.66 0.92 -16.72
C ALA A 97 9.59 -0.18 -15.65
N LYS A 98 9.40 0.20 -14.38
CA LYS A 98 9.49 -0.73 -13.25
C LYS A 98 8.31 -0.58 -12.32
N VAL A 99 7.80 -1.71 -11.85
CA VAL A 99 6.97 -1.71 -10.63
C VAL A 99 7.90 -1.43 -9.45
N ALA A 100 7.53 -0.45 -8.64
CA ALA A 100 8.24 -0.06 -7.45
C ALA A 100 7.68 -0.77 -6.22
N TYR A 101 8.56 -1.24 -5.34
CA TYR A 101 8.19 -2.02 -4.16
C TYR A 101 8.63 -1.35 -2.86
N SER A 102 7.75 -1.34 -1.86
CA SER A 102 8.05 -0.87 -0.49
C SER A 102 8.96 -1.82 0.32
N ALA A 103 9.91 -2.48 -0.33
CA ALA A 103 10.80 -3.48 0.23
C ALA A 103 12.27 -3.26 -0.14
N TYR A 104 13.19 -3.86 0.63
CA TYR A 104 14.62 -3.84 0.35
C TYR A 104 15.31 -5.14 0.81
N PRO A 105 16.26 -5.70 0.05
CA PRO A 105 16.70 -5.30 -1.30
C PRO A 105 15.64 -5.52 -2.38
N ALA A 106 15.89 -5.03 -3.60
CA ALA A 106 14.93 -5.10 -4.71
C ALA A 106 14.48 -6.53 -5.00
N PRO A 107 13.19 -6.87 -4.77
CA PRO A 107 12.70 -8.14 -5.23
C PRO A 107 12.46 -8.05 -6.75
N THR A 108 12.68 -9.17 -7.44
CA THR A 108 12.44 -9.28 -8.88
C THR A 108 10.98 -9.68 -9.10
N ALA A 109 10.26 -9.09 -10.04
CA ALA A 109 8.93 -9.56 -10.45
C ALA A 109 9.00 -10.94 -11.14
N GLY A 110 10.19 -11.46 -11.41
CA GLY A 110 10.42 -12.78 -12.01
C GLY A 110 10.05 -12.89 -13.49
N VAL A 111 9.13 -12.05 -13.99
CA VAL A 111 8.69 -11.98 -15.39
C VAL A 111 8.40 -10.55 -15.83
N THR A 112 8.54 -10.28 -17.13
CA THR A 112 8.04 -9.03 -17.74
C THR A 112 6.51 -9.03 -17.68
N ALA A 113 5.92 -7.93 -17.22
CA ALA A 113 4.48 -7.81 -17.02
C ALA A 113 3.83 -6.90 -18.06
N THR A 114 2.60 -7.23 -18.46
CA THR A 114 1.75 -6.31 -19.22
C THR A 114 1.00 -5.41 -18.24
N PRO A 115 1.09 -4.07 -18.36
CA PRO A 115 0.29 -3.15 -17.58
C PRO A 115 -1.21 -3.34 -17.78
N GLY A 116 -2.00 -2.81 -16.85
CA GLY A 116 -3.45 -2.77 -16.94
C GLY A 116 -3.96 -1.83 -18.05
N SER A 117 -5.28 -1.75 -18.16
CA SER A 117 -5.98 -1.07 -19.26
C SER A 117 -5.81 0.47 -19.33
N ASP A 118 -5.36 1.11 -18.26
CA ASP A 118 -5.11 2.56 -18.20
C ASP A 118 -3.73 2.97 -18.79
N ALA A 119 -2.87 1.99 -19.06
CA ALA A 119 -1.57 2.23 -19.70
C ALA A 119 -1.69 2.54 -21.20
N VAL A 120 -0.63 3.12 -21.76
CA VAL A 120 -0.49 3.23 -23.22
C VAL A 120 -0.42 1.84 -23.87
N THR A 121 -1.05 1.67 -25.04
CA THR A 121 -0.99 0.43 -25.81
C THR A 121 0.46 0.05 -26.15
N SER A 122 0.82 -1.22 -25.93
CA SER A 122 2.16 -1.81 -26.12
C SER A 122 3.21 -1.49 -25.04
N ALA A 123 2.81 -0.93 -23.90
CA ALA A 123 3.69 -0.80 -22.73
C ALA A 123 3.98 -2.16 -22.07
N THR A 124 5.16 -2.30 -21.46
CA THR A 124 5.55 -3.46 -20.63
C THR A 124 6.33 -2.99 -19.42
N PHE A 125 6.18 -3.66 -18.27
CA PHE A 125 7.06 -3.49 -17.12
C PHE A 125 8.22 -4.49 -17.19
N ALA A 126 9.42 -4.02 -16.87
CA ALA A 126 10.60 -4.86 -16.76
C ALA A 126 10.46 -5.88 -15.62
N ALA A 127 11.04 -7.06 -15.80
CA ALA A 127 11.06 -8.10 -14.76
C ALA A 127 11.78 -7.66 -13.48
N ALA A 128 12.75 -6.74 -13.58
CA ALA A 128 13.40 -6.17 -12.40
C ALA A 128 12.59 -4.97 -11.89
N GLY A 129 12.08 -5.07 -10.66
CA GLY A 129 11.42 -3.98 -9.96
C GLY A 129 12.35 -2.82 -9.62
N TYR A 130 11.76 -1.71 -9.18
CA TYR A 130 12.46 -0.60 -8.56
C TYR A 130 12.32 -0.70 -7.04
N THR A 131 13.39 -0.40 -6.31
CA THR A 131 13.34 -0.16 -4.87
C THR A 131 14.26 0.97 -4.49
N ALA A 132 14.12 1.45 -3.25
CA ALA A 132 15.12 2.30 -2.65
C ALA A 132 16.50 1.63 -2.66
N SER A 133 17.56 2.45 -2.70
CA SER A 133 18.95 1.95 -2.76
C SER A 133 19.45 1.32 -1.44
N SER A 134 18.71 1.52 -0.34
CA SER A 134 18.95 0.91 0.96
C SER A 134 17.64 0.80 1.76
N ALA A 135 17.60 -0.07 2.77
CA ALA A 135 16.47 -0.14 3.70
C ALA A 135 16.21 1.20 4.41
N ALA A 136 17.28 1.95 4.73
CA ALA A 136 17.19 3.28 5.33
C ALA A 136 16.52 4.32 4.42
N ASN A 137 16.52 4.07 3.12
CA ASN A 137 15.98 4.99 2.14
C ASN A 137 14.50 4.74 1.81
N LEU A 138 13.89 3.61 2.21
CA LEU A 138 12.53 3.23 1.83
C LEU A 138 11.53 4.38 2.00
N GLY A 139 11.48 4.96 3.19
CA GLY A 139 10.52 6.02 3.51
C GLY A 139 10.89 7.41 3.02
N LEU A 140 12.01 7.62 2.31
CA LEU A 140 12.42 8.97 1.91
C LEU A 140 11.50 9.58 0.85
N VAL A 141 11.15 10.85 1.02
CA VAL A 141 10.22 11.60 0.15
C VAL A 141 10.94 12.63 -0.74
N ASN A 142 12.26 12.47 -0.91
CA ASN A 142 13.14 13.38 -1.63
C ASN A 142 13.51 12.91 -3.04
N GLY A 143 12.81 11.88 -3.55
CA GLY A 143 13.17 11.22 -4.80
C GLY A 143 14.16 10.06 -4.63
N ASN A 144 14.50 9.63 -3.41
CA ASN A 144 15.32 8.44 -3.16
C ASN A 144 14.54 7.30 -2.46
N GLY A 145 13.24 7.49 -2.22
CA GLY A 145 12.34 6.51 -1.62
C GLY A 145 12.03 5.32 -2.51
N TRP A 146 11.23 4.41 -1.97
CA TRP A 146 10.66 3.31 -2.77
C TRP A 146 9.64 3.82 -3.79
N ILE A 147 8.97 4.94 -3.52
CA ILE A 147 8.34 5.75 -4.56
C ILE A 147 9.36 6.79 -5.00
N HIS A 148 9.78 6.74 -6.27
CA HIS A 148 10.83 7.60 -6.82
C HIS A 148 10.31 9.02 -7.14
N VAL A 149 9.57 9.65 -6.22
CA VAL A 149 9.01 11.00 -6.38
C VAL A 149 9.66 11.96 -5.38
N ASN A 150 10.05 13.14 -5.85
CA ASN A 150 10.60 14.20 -5.01
C ASN A 150 9.50 15.14 -4.49
N LEU A 151 8.85 14.76 -3.40
CA LEU A 151 7.85 15.60 -2.73
C LEU A 151 8.48 16.78 -1.97
N LYS A 152 9.79 16.76 -1.71
CA LYS A 152 10.50 17.90 -1.10
C LYS A 152 10.65 19.09 -2.06
N ALA A 153 10.50 18.88 -3.35
CA ALA A 153 10.55 19.95 -4.35
C ALA A 153 9.27 20.82 -4.37
N LEU A 154 8.22 20.45 -3.61
CA LEU A 154 6.96 21.19 -3.58
C LEU A 154 7.08 22.54 -2.88
N ILE A 155 6.65 23.59 -3.59
CA ILE A 155 6.48 24.92 -3.02
C ILE A 155 5.27 24.89 -2.09
N GLY A 156 5.48 25.15 -0.80
CA GLY A 156 4.44 25.04 0.24
C GLY A 156 4.67 23.91 1.25
N GLY A 157 5.75 23.13 1.10
CA GLY A 157 6.16 22.10 2.04
C GLY A 157 5.81 20.69 1.58
N THR A 158 6.39 19.70 2.26
CA THR A 158 6.22 18.28 1.91
C THR A 158 4.93 17.74 2.51
N PRO A 159 4.00 17.19 1.70
CA PRO A 159 2.67 16.78 2.17
C PRO A 159 2.69 15.59 3.14
N ILE A 160 3.76 14.80 3.14
CA ILE A 160 3.99 13.66 4.05
C ILE A 160 5.46 13.65 4.48
N SER A 161 5.74 13.18 5.70
CA SER A 161 7.11 13.11 6.24
C SER A 161 7.89 11.90 5.76
N SER A 162 7.19 10.79 5.44
CA SER A 162 7.78 9.58 4.88
C SER A 162 6.78 8.81 4.01
N PHE A 163 7.26 8.09 3.00
CA PHE A 163 6.45 7.04 2.39
C PHE A 163 6.29 5.87 3.36
N PRO A 164 5.07 5.33 3.53
CA PRO A 164 4.83 4.21 4.41
C PRO A 164 5.39 2.91 3.82
N THR A 165 5.65 1.94 4.67
CA THR A 165 5.99 0.55 4.30
C THR A 165 4.97 -0.38 4.90
N ASP A 166 4.69 -1.51 4.25
CA ASP A 166 3.76 -2.50 4.79
C ASP A 166 4.16 -2.90 6.23
N PRO A 167 3.21 -3.08 7.17
CA PRO A 167 3.54 -3.45 8.54
C PRO A 167 4.24 -4.82 8.70
N VAL A 168 4.06 -5.72 7.75
CA VAL A 168 4.70 -7.03 7.69
C VAL A 168 5.92 -6.99 6.78
N ASN A 169 5.81 -6.32 5.61
CA ASN A 169 6.88 -6.11 4.63
C ASN A 169 7.72 -7.36 4.36
N SER A 170 7.04 -8.44 3.99
CA SER A 170 7.68 -9.75 3.78
C SER A 170 7.70 -10.07 2.29
N VAL A 171 8.88 -9.96 1.67
CA VAL A 171 9.14 -10.42 0.29
C VAL A 171 10.31 -11.38 0.27
N THR A 172 10.30 -12.27 -0.72
CA THR A 172 11.48 -13.08 -1.07
C THR A 172 12.32 -12.38 -2.17
N ALA A 173 13.30 -13.07 -2.74
CA ALA A 173 14.04 -12.56 -3.90
C ALA A 173 13.14 -12.31 -5.13
N THR A 174 11.99 -12.99 -5.19
CA THR A 174 10.96 -12.80 -6.23
C THR A 174 9.64 -12.42 -5.57
N VAL A 175 8.99 -11.33 -6.02
CA VAL A 175 7.66 -10.96 -5.51
C VAL A 175 6.60 -11.86 -6.13
N VAL A 176 5.63 -12.27 -5.31
CA VAL A 176 4.40 -12.90 -5.78
C VAL A 176 3.18 -12.08 -5.36
N ALA A 177 2.06 -12.29 -6.05
CA ALA A 177 0.82 -11.54 -5.85
C ALA A 177 0.24 -11.63 -4.43
N THR A 178 0.72 -12.53 -3.57
CA THR A 178 0.28 -12.65 -2.17
C THR A 178 1.22 -11.95 -1.17
N ASP A 179 2.36 -11.42 -1.62
CA ASP A 179 3.31 -10.78 -0.72
C ASP A 179 2.75 -9.46 -0.16
N LEU A 180 2.92 -9.31 1.15
CA LEU A 180 2.46 -8.16 1.93
C LEU A 180 3.46 -7.00 1.80
N VAL A 181 3.36 -6.32 0.66
CA VAL A 181 4.12 -5.11 0.30
C VAL A 181 3.25 -4.17 -0.52
N TYR A 182 3.53 -2.88 -0.40
CA TYR A 182 2.99 -1.87 -1.32
C TYR A 182 3.75 -1.88 -2.64
N ARG A 183 2.99 -1.75 -3.71
CA ARG A 183 3.44 -1.71 -5.10
C ARG A 183 3.07 -0.36 -5.68
N TYR A 184 3.90 0.19 -6.56
CA TYR A 184 3.63 1.46 -7.22
C TYR A 184 4.01 1.38 -8.68
N ALA A 185 3.12 1.89 -9.54
CA ALA A 185 3.46 2.18 -10.92
C ALA A 185 2.90 3.55 -11.32
N CYS A 186 3.47 4.09 -12.38
CA CYS A 186 3.10 5.39 -12.90
C CYS A 186 3.27 5.46 -14.40
N GLN A 187 2.60 6.43 -15.02
CA GLN A 187 2.81 6.83 -16.39
C GLN A 187 2.87 8.36 -16.49
N ASN A 188 3.89 8.86 -17.18
CA ASN A 188 4.10 10.29 -17.43
C ASN A 188 3.72 10.67 -18.87
N GLY A 189 3.09 11.84 -19.03
CA GLY A 189 2.88 12.52 -20.32
C GLY A 189 1.61 12.15 -21.10
N ALA A 190 1.46 12.79 -22.27
CA ALA A 190 0.21 12.83 -23.05
C ALA A 190 -0.27 11.50 -23.68
N SER A 191 0.39 10.37 -23.41
CA SER A 191 0.10 9.08 -24.05
C SER A 191 -0.68 8.10 -23.16
N VAL A 192 -1.38 8.57 -22.13
CA VAL A 192 -2.25 7.75 -21.26
C VAL A 192 -3.48 7.21 -21.98
N ALA A 193 -4.14 6.20 -21.40
CA ALA A 193 -5.41 5.70 -21.91
C ALA A 193 -6.45 6.81 -22.04
N SER A 194 -7.38 6.63 -22.98
CA SER A 194 -8.43 7.59 -23.27
C SER A 194 -9.24 7.90 -22.00
N GLY A 195 -9.47 9.18 -21.72
CA GLY A 195 -10.19 9.64 -20.53
C GLY A 195 -9.37 9.72 -19.25
N LYS A 196 -8.06 9.39 -19.28
CA LYS A 196 -7.14 9.56 -18.15
C LYS A 196 -6.32 10.86 -18.27
N PRO A 197 -5.90 11.47 -17.15
CA PRO A 197 -5.01 12.64 -17.18
C PRO A 197 -3.60 12.25 -17.64
N ALA A 198 -2.84 13.19 -18.18
CA ALA A 198 -1.47 12.94 -18.68
C ALA A 198 -0.50 12.34 -17.64
N PHE A 199 -0.81 12.40 -16.36
CA PHE A 199 0.01 11.82 -15.30
C PHE A 199 -0.88 10.91 -14.47
N VAL A 200 -0.66 9.60 -14.58
CA VAL A 200 -1.39 8.60 -13.80
C VAL A 200 -0.45 7.78 -12.94
N PHE A 201 -0.94 7.37 -11.80
CA PHE A 201 -0.27 6.43 -10.92
C PHE A 201 -1.28 5.57 -10.20
N GLU A 202 -0.78 4.44 -9.75
CA GLU A 202 -1.51 3.45 -8.98
C GLU A 202 -0.61 2.84 -7.91
N ILE A 203 -1.22 2.51 -6.78
CA ILE A 203 -0.58 1.88 -5.63
C ILE A 203 -1.46 0.70 -5.20
N ASP A 204 -0.86 -0.48 -5.14
CA ASP A 204 -1.57 -1.71 -4.78
C ASP A 204 -1.03 -2.32 -3.50
N THR A 205 -1.92 -2.97 -2.75
CA THR A 205 -1.54 -3.80 -1.61
C THR A 205 -2.44 -5.00 -1.47
N VAL A 206 -1.87 -6.12 -1.03
CA VAL A 206 -2.67 -7.25 -0.56
C VAL A 206 -3.20 -6.93 0.83
N LEU A 207 -4.47 -7.23 1.09
CA LEU A 207 -5.05 -7.17 2.43
C LEU A 207 -5.00 -8.55 3.07
N GLU A 208 -4.58 -8.58 4.32
CA GLU A 208 -4.25 -9.79 5.03
C GLU A 208 -5.51 -10.41 5.66
N SER A 209 -6.44 -9.64 6.21
CA SER A 209 -7.60 -10.17 6.92
C SER A 209 -8.52 -10.97 6.00
N THR A 210 -9.10 -12.03 6.54
CA THR A 210 -10.11 -12.83 5.81
C THR A 210 -11.38 -12.04 5.52
N ALA A 211 -11.66 -11.00 6.32
CA ALA A 211 -12.80 -10.13 6.09
C ALA A 211 -12.58 -9.12 4.97
N TYR A 212 -11.40 -8.47 4.89
CA TYR A 212 -11.14 -7.40 3.92
C TYR A 212 -10.45 -7.86 2.64
N GLY A 213 -9.76 -9.01 2.67
CA GLY A 213 -9.17 -9.63 1.49
C GLY A 213 -10.21 -10.25 0.54
N ALA A 214 -9.72 -10.76 -0.59
CA ALA A 214 -10.53 -11.31 -1.67
C ALA A 214 -11.51 -12.39 -1.20
N GLY A 215 -12.78 -12.25 -1.55
CA GLY A 215 -13.86 -13.16 -1.16
C GLY A 215 -14.30 -13.04 0.31
N GLY A 216 -13.77 -12.05 1.04
CA GLY A 216 -14.13 -11.76 2.42
C GLY A 216 -15.52 -11.13 2.58
N THR A 217 -16.01 -11.11 3.82
CA THR A 217 -17.34 -10.53 4.14
C THR A 217 -17.43 -9.02 3.90
N ASP A 218 -16.29 -8.33 3.92
CA ASP A 218 -16.14 -6.92 3.60
C ASP A 218 -14.95 -6.70 2.68
N ASP A 219 -14.90 -7.50 1.61
CA ASP A 219 -13.88 -7.44 0.57
C ASP A 219 -13.70 -6.00 0.08
N LYS A 220 -12.53 -5.42 0.36
CA LYS A 220 -12.21 -4.03 0.03
C LYS A 220 -11.67 -3.90 -1.38
N ALA A 221 -10.90 -4.89 -1.84
CA ALA A 221 -10.33 -4.94 -3.18
C ALA A 221 -11.45 -5.04 -4.23
N ALA A 222 -12.47 -5.86 -4.01
CA ALA A 222 -13.61 -5.94 -4.92
C ALA A 222 -14.49 -4.67 -4.98
N LYS A 223 -14.26 -3.67 -4.11
CA LYS A 223 -15.11 -2.49 -3.94
C LYS A 223 -14.38 -1.16 -4.14
N ASP A 224 -13.09 -1.16 -4.44
CA ASP A 224 -12.31 0.07 -4.64
C ASP A 224 -12.48 0.67 -6.05
N GLY A 225 -12.96 -0.12 -7.01
CA GLY A 225 -13.27 0.28 -8.36
C GLY A 225 -12.15 0.07 -9.38
N GLY A 226 -11.09 -0.65 -9.03
CA GLY A 226 -10.02 -1.04 -9.95
C GLY A 226 -10.26 -2.35 -10.67
N ASP A 227 -9.19 -2.93 -11.24
CA ASP A 227 -9.25 -4.15 -12.06
C ASP A 227 -8.70 -5.41 -11.39
N ASN A 228 -8.14 -5.30 -10.19
CA ASN A 228 -7.59 -6.42 -9.44
C ASN A 228 -8.34 -6.70 -8.14
N SER A 229 -9.32 -7.61 -8.19
CA SER A 229 -10.08 -8.01 -6.99
C SER A 229 -9.28 -8.71 -5.88
N SER A 230 -7.98 -8.98 -6.10
CA SER A 230 -7.09 -9.57 -5.09
C SER A 230 -6.21 -8.55 -4.37
N MET A 231 -6.16 -7.31 -4.84
CA MET A 231 -5.36 -6.24 -4.26
C MET A 231 -6.21 -4.99 -4.07
N TYR A 232 -6.02 -4.29 -2.95
CA TYR A 232 -6.64 -3.00 -2.76
C TYR A 232 -5.86 -1.94 -3.54
N GLU A 233 -6.55 -1.27 -4.46
CA GLU A 233 -5.99 -0.36 -5.45
C GLU A 233 -6.27 1.10 -5.06
N ALA A 234 -5.24 1.95 -5.12
CA ALA A 234 -5.35 3.36 -4.83
C ALA A 234 -4.50 4.22 -5.76
N GLY A 235 -5.14 5.14 -6.46
CA GLY A 235 -4.45 6.11 -7.31
C GLY A 235 -5.39 7.14 -7.91
N ASN A 236 -4.89 7.88 -8.89
CA ASN A 236 -5.74 8.59 -9.85
C ASN A 236 -6.04 7.74 -11.11
N SER A 237 -5.46 6.55 -11.16
CA SER A 237 -5.77 5.41 -12.02
C SER A 237 -5.80 4.16 -11.11
N LEU A 238 -6.66 3.18 -11.44
CA LEU A 238 -6.86 1.94 -10.68
C LEU A 238 -6.77 0.71 -11.61
N ASN A 239 -6.12 0.89 -12.77
CA ASN A 239 -6.06 -0.12 -13.83
C ASN A 239 -4.74 0.00 -14.60
N LEU A 240 -3.67 0.41 -13.93
CA LEU A 240 -2.34 0.64 -14.49
C LEU A 240 -1.38 -0.50 -14.16
N LEU A 241 -1.42 -0.98 -12.92
CA LEU A 241 -0.66 -2.13 -12.45
C LEU A 241 -1.20 -3.41 -13.10
N PRO A 242 -0.34 -4.44 -13.28
CA PRO A 242 -0.76 -5.69 -13.88
C PRO A 242 -1.69 -6.52 -12.98
N THR A 243 -2.73 -7.11 -13.56
CA THR A 243 -3.70 -7.96 -12.83
C THR A 243 -3.29 -9.42 -12.65
N SER A 244 -2.33 -9.93 -13.45
CA SER A 244 -1.94 -11.35 -13.42
C SER A 244 -0.48 -11.63 -13.78
N GLY A 245 0.24 -12.31 -12.88
CA GLY A 245 1.68 -12.62 -12.97
C GLY A 245 2.40 -12.35 -11.64
N ALA A 246 3.69 -12.64 -11.57
CA ALA A 246 4.48 -12.46 -10.35
C ALA A 246 4.75 -10.96 -10.13
N PHE A 247 3.86 -10.27 -9.43
CA PHE A 247 4.02 -8.84 -9.14
C PHE A 247 3.72 -8.52 -7.70
#